data_AF-K8EG54-F1
#
_entry.id   AF-K8EG54-F1
#
_cell.length_a   1.000
_cell.length_b   1.000
_cell.length_c   1.000
_cell.angle_alpha   90.00
_cell.angle_beta   90.00
_cell.angle_gamma   90.00
#
_symmetry.space_group_name_H-M   'P 1'
#
loop_
_entity.id
_entity.type
_entity.pdbx_description
1 polymer ?
#
loop_
_entity_poly.entity_id
_entity_poly.type
_entity_poly.pdbx_seq_one_letter_code
_entity_poly.pdbx_strand_id
1 'polypeptide(L)'
;MTEIEPWYKRVSGPFPLKYGCVGVKEDGGGSMRGRGVVGPMKIHRAVFRRDENLIRDLIEKEKMDVNEVEAAGNTPLFNAAYDNWVEGIDLLVSLGAKVNASNNAGDTAYRWAENMQNEEAMEALKKHGADPEYEGQIIVPEHIPKIRDFYETENGKTHPKPSEEFLAFKREEDRLLAYEAANTMQP
;
A
#
# COMPACT_ATOMS: atom_id res chain seq x y z
N MET A 1 -27.64 -2.51 -31.45
CA MET A 1 -26.68 -2.63 -30.33
C MET A 1 -26.89 -1.42 -29.45
N THR A 2 -27.69 -1.56 -28.40
CA THR A 2 -27.94 -0.47 -27.44
C THR A 2 -26.68 -0.32 -26.61
N GLU A 3 -25.90 0.74 -26.85
CA GLU A 3 -24.77 1.09 -25.99
C GLU A 3 -25.33 1.36 -24.60
N ILE A 4 -25.11 0.40 -23.70
CA ILE A 4 -25.44 0.57 -22.28
C ILE A 4 -24.43 1.58 -21.75
N GLU A 5 -24.90 2.82 -21.55
CA GLU A 5 -24.13 3.88 -20.91
C GLU A 5 -23.41 3.33 -19.66
N PRO A 6 -22.06 3.37 -19.63
CA PRO A 6 -21.28 2.82 -18.53
C PRO A 6 -21.74 3.37 -17.18
N TRP A 7 -21.82 2.51 -16.17
CA TRP A 7 -22.44 2.81 -14.88
C TRP A 7 -21.84 4.06 -14.18
N TYR A 8 -20.56 4.37 -14.40
CA TYR A 8 -19.88 5.52 -13.82
C TYR A 8 -20.41 6.87 -14.32
N LYS A 9 -21.05 6.94 -15.49
CA LYS A 9 -21.70 8.18 -15.99
C LYS A 9 -22.98 8.53 -15.23
N ARG A 10 -23.56 7.57 -14.50
CA ARG A 10 -24.81 7.73 -13.74
C ARG A 10 -24.58 8.14 -12.29
N VAL A 11 -23.33 8.19 -11.85
CA VAL A 11 -22.95 8.60 -10.49
C VAL A 11 -22.67 10.11 -10.50
N SER A 12 -23.53 10.89 -9.86
CA SER A 12 -23.32 12.33 -9.67
C SER A 12 -22.49 12.60 -8.42
N GLY A 13 -21.32 13.21 -8.61
CA GLY A 13 -20.38 13.64 -7.58
C GLY A 13 -19.10 14.14 -8.24
N PRO A 14 -18.25 14.94 -7.58
CA PRO A 14 -16.98 15.36 -8.16
C PRO A 14 -16.09 14.12 -8.32
N PHE A 15 -16.14 13.51 -9.50
CA PHE A 15 -15.11 12.55 -9.89
C PHE A 15 -13.77 13.30 -9.86
N PRO A 16 -12.75 12.79 -9.14
CA PRO A 16 -11.47 13.47 -9.07
C PRO A 16 -10.84 13.50 -10.46
N LEU A 17 -10.96 14.65 -11.14
CA LEU A 17 -10.44 14.92 -12.50
C LEU A 17 -8.89 14.86 -12.60
N LYS A 18 -8.17 14.47 -11.54
CA LYS A 18 -6.72 14.34 -11.51
C LYS A 18 -6.27 13.36 -10.43
N TYR A 19 -5.62 12.28 -10.86
CA TYR A 19 -4.95 11.27 -10.03
C TYR A 19 -3.55 11.77 -9.60
N GLY A 20 -3.20 11.71 -8.32
CA GLY A 20 -1.88 12.07 -7.76
C GLY A 20 -1.82 11.78 -6.25
N CYS A 21 -0.65 11.87 -5.59
CA CYS A 21 -0.39 11.40 -4.21
C CYS A 21 -0.18 12.53 -3.17
N VAL A 22 -0.93 12.54 -2.04
CA VAL A 22 -0.73 13.46 -0.89
C VAL A 22 -1.22 12.76 0.38
N GLY A 23 -0.34 12.77 1.37
CA GLY A 23 -0.63 12.43 2.76
C GLY A 23 0.34 11.37 3.28
N VAL A 24 0.95 11.64 4.43
CA VAL A 24 1.55 10.61 5.26
C VAL A 24 0.42 10.15 6.19
N LYS A 25 0.08 8.86 6.15
CA LYS A 25 -0.85 8.21 7.10
C LYS A 25 -0.34 8.44 8.54
N GLU A 26 -1.20 8.32 9.55
CA GLU A 26 -0.76 8.45 10.96
C GLU A 26 0.41 7.50 11.29
N ASP A 27 0.43 6.33 10.66
CA ASP A 27 1.49 5.31 10.75
C ASP A 27 2.81 5.67 10.04
N GLY A 28 2.85 6.73 9.23
CA GLY A 28 4.04 7.10 8.43
C GLY A 28 4.04 6.67 6.97
N GLY A 29 3.02 5.94 6.54
CA GLY A 29 2.89 5.40 5.18
C GLY A 29 2.37 6.40 4.16
N GLY A 30 2.56 6.13 2.87
CA GLY A 30 2.09 7.02 1.81
C GLY A 30 0.60 6.91 1.53
N SER A 31 -0.01 8.05 1.19
CA SER A 31 -1.42 8.18 0.86
C SER A 31 -1.61 8.65 -0.58
N MET A 32 -2.41 7.90 -1.32
CA MET A 32 -2.92 8.28 -2.64
C MET A 32 -3.98 9.41 -2.58
N ARG A 33 -4.27 10.00 -1.41
CA ARG A 33 -5.39 10.96 -1.21
C ARG A 33 -5.04 12.43 -1.27
N GLY A 34 -4.08 12.81 -2.10
CA GLY A 34 -4.22 14.13 -2.69
C GLY A 34 -3.31 14.35 -3.85
N ARG A 35 -3.55 15.43 -4.57
CA ARG A 35 -2.88 15.65 -5.85
C ARG A 35 -1.46 16.17 -5.58
N GLY A 36 -0.46 15.31 -5.68
CA GLY A 36 0.94 15.70 -5.56
C GLY A 36 1.76 15.05 -6.67
N VAL A 37 2.61 15.85 -7.29
CA VAL A 37 3.79 15.41 -8.03
C VAL A 37 4.46 14.35 -7.16
N VAL A 38 4.85 13.19 -7.71
CA VAL A 38 5.83 12.33 -7.03
C VAL A 38 6.89 13.28 -6.51
N GLY A 39 7.16 13.29 -5.20
CA GLY A 39 8.23 14.13 -4.67
C GLY A 39 9.51 13.86 -5.48
N PRO A 40 10.55 14.72 -5.41
CA PRO A 40 11.66 14.64 -6.36
C PRO A 40 12.46 13.31 -6.30
N MET A 41 12.03 12.36 -5.45
CA MET A 41 12.59 11.02 -5.24
C MET A 41 14.08 11.10 -4.93
N LYS A 42 14.52 12.24 -4.37
CA LYS A 42 15.93 12.47 -4.10
C LYS A 42 16.42 11.47 -3.07
N ILE A 43 15.65 11.31 -1.98
CA ILE A 43 15.98 10.35 -0.93
C ILE A 43 15.84 8.90 -1.41
N HIS A 44 14.77 8.56 -2.15
CA HIS A 44 14.63 7.20 -2.72
C HIS A 44 15.76 6.85 -3.69
N ARG A 45 16.21 7.81 -4.51
CA ARG A 45 17.35 7.62 -5.43
C ARG A 45 18.67 7.53 -4.67
N ALA A 46 18.84 8.29 -3.59
CA ALA A 46 20.02 8.18 -2.73
C ALA A 46 20.09 6.80 -2.07
N VAL A 47 18.96 6.29 -1.58
CA VAL A 47 18.83 4.93 -1.02
C VAL A 47 19.11 3.87 -2.08
N PHE A 48 18.55 4.00 -3.28
CA PHE A 48 18.82 3.06 -4.38
C PHE A 48 20.31 3.04 -4.80
N ARG A 49 21.02 4.16 -4.64
CA ARG A 49 22.47 4.25 -4.89
C ARG A 49 23.31 3.83 -3.69
N ARG A 50 22.69 3.50 -2.56
CA ARG A 50 23.35 3.23 -1.26
C ARG A 50 24.31 4.35 -0.83
N ASP A 51 23.95 5.60 -1.14
CA ASP A 51 24.77 6.77 -0.82
C ASP A 51 24.36 7.37 0.53
N GLU A 52 25.01 6.90 1.59
CA GLU A 52 24.74 7.32 2.97
C GLU A 52 24.97 8.81 3.20
N ASN A 53 26.01 9.38 2.58
CA ASN A 53 26.36 10.78 2.74
C ASN A 53 25.29 11.67 2.09
N LEU A 54 24.82 11.29 0.91
CA LEU A 54 23.73 12.00 0.23
C LEU A 54 22.43 11.91 1.04
N ILE A 55 22.11 10.76 1.66
CA ILE A 55 20.92 10.63 2.52
C ILE A 55 20.99 11.60 3.70
N ARG A 56 22.13 11.65 4.41
CA ARG A 56 22.34 12.58 5.52
C ARG A 56 22.26 14.03 5.07
N ASP A 57 22.91 14.37 3.96
CA ASP A 57 22.88 15.72 3.41
C ASP A 57 21.46 16.18 3.04
N LEU A 58 20.65 15.31 2.43
CA LEU A 58 19.27 15.63 2.07
C LEU A 58 18.39 15.86 3.32
N ILE A 59 18.60 15.09 4.38
CA ILE A 59 17.81 15.23 5.62
C ILE A 59 18.29 16.42 6.45
N GLU A 60 19.60 16.61 6.61
CA GLU A 60 20.15 17.66 7.46
C GLU A 60 20.18 19.04 6.78
N LYS A 61 20.60 19.11 5.50
CA LYS A 61 20.78 20.38 4.78
C LYS A 61 19.52 20.79 4.04
N GLU A 62 18.91 19.88 3.28
CA GLU A 62 17.68 20.16 2.52
C GLU A 62 16.41 20.04 3.38
N LYS A 63 16.52 19.56 4.64
CA LYS A 63 15.41 19.34 5.58
C LYS A 63 14.29 18.48 4.97
N MET A 64 14.68 17.48 4.19
CA MET A 64 13.73 16.53 3.61
C MET A 64 13.17 15.58 4.67
N ASP A 65 11.93 15.15 4.49
CA ASP A 65 11.31 14.15 5.35
C ASP A 65 11.87 12.76 5.01
N VAL A 66 12.39 12.06 6.02
CA VAL A 66 12.87 10.68 5.90
C VAL A 66 11.73 9.71 5.56
N ASN A 67 10.49 10.08 5.86
CA ASN A 67 9.29 9.30 5.53
C ASN A 67 8.61 9.79 4.24
N GLU A 68 9.36 10.44 3.34
CA GLU A 68 8.84 10.82 2.02
C GLU A 68 8.36 9.57 1.26
N VAL A 69 7.17 9.66 0.68
CA VAL A 69 6.51 8.53 0.02
C VAL A 69 6.53 8.71 -1.49
N GLU A 70 6.75 7.61 -2.22
CA GLU A 70 6.62 7.60 -3.68
C GLU A 70 5.18 7.27 -4.13
N ALA A 71 4.97 7.11 -5.44
CA ALA A 71 3.64 6.98 -6.04
C ALA A 71 2.83 5.78 -5.51
N ALA A 72 3.46 4.62 -5.27
CA ALA A 72 2.81 3.46 -4.66
C ALA A 72 2.77 3.53 -3.12
N GLY A 73 3.19 4.66 -2.52
CA GLY A 73 3.13 4.91 -1.08
C GLY A 73 4.32 4.34 -0.32
N ASN A 74 5.36 3.91 -1.03
CA ASN A 74 6.56 3.35 -0.40
C ASN A 74 7.45 4.45 0.18
N THR A 75 7.84 4.28 1.44
CA THR A 75 8.85 5.09 2.11
C THR A 75 10.27 4.66 1.68
N PRO A 76 11.33 5.44 1.96
CA PRO A 76 12.69 5.07 1.60
C PRO A 76 13.14 3.80 2.32
N LEU A 77 12.55 3.51 3.49
CA LEU A 77 12.78 2.29 4.26
C LEU A 77 12.35 1.03 3.49
N PHE A 78 11.26 1.08 2.72
CA PHE A 78 10.86 -0.04 1.86
C PHE A 78 11.92 -0.36 0.80
N ASN A 79 12.53 0.67 0.19
CA ASN A 79 13.57 0.45 -0.82
C ASN A 79 14.81 -0.19 -0.22
N ALA A 80 15.20 0.21 0.99
CA ALA A 80 16.31 -0.41 1.71
C ALA A 80 16.01 -1.87 2.08
N ALA A 81 14.79 -2.17 2.52
CA ALA A 81 14.33 -3.53 2.82
C ALA A 81 14.27 -4.44 1.58
N TYR A 82 13.83 -3.89 0.44
CA TYR A 82 13.80 -4.59 -0.84
C TYR A 82 15.20 -4.99 -1.33
N ASP A 83 16.18 -4.10 -1.18
CA ASP A 83 17.56 -4.30 -1.64
C ASP A 83 18.46 -5.03 -0.62
N ASN A 84 17.86 -5.54 0.47
CA ASN A 84 18.55 -6.14 1.62
C ASN A 84 19.67 -5.24 2.20
N TRP A 85 19.48 -3.93 2.20
CA TRP A 85 20.50 -2.98 2.63
C TRP A 85 20.36 -2.68 4.13
N VAL A 86 20.96 -3.54 4.96
CA VAL A 86 20.90 -3.47 6.43
C VAL A 86 21.43 -2.15 6.98
N GLU A 87 22.57 -1.67 6.48
CA GLU A 87 23.16 -0.41 6.92
C GLU A 87 22.26 0.79 6.57
N GLY A 88 21.57 0.71 5.43
CA GLY A 88 20.59 1.71 5.03
C GLY A 88 19.35 1.71 5.93
N ILE A 89 18.89 0.53 6.36
CA ILE A 89 17.80 0.39 7.33
C ILE A 89 18.20 1.06 8.65
N ASP A 90 19.38 0.71 9.19
CA ASP A 90 19.91 1.30 10.41
C ASP A 90 20.03 2.83 10.30
N LEU A 91 20.55 3.32 9.17
CA LEU A 91 20.70 4.74 8.91
C LEU A 91 19.34 5.45 8.87
N LEU A 92 18.39 4.96 8.07
CA LEU A 92 17.08 5.59 7.92
C LEU A 92 16.32 5.60 9.24
N VAL A 93 16.35 4.51 10.01
CA VAL A 93 15.73 4.46 11.35
C VAL A 93 16.40 5.45 12.31
N SER A 94 17.73 5.56 12.29
CA SER A 94 18.45 6.55 13.12
C SER A 94 18.09 8.00 12.78
N LEU A 95 17.67 8.25 11.53
CA LEU A 95 17.21 9.55 11.05
C LEU A 95 15.71 9.78 11.27
N GLY A 96 15.00 8.84 11.93
CA GLY A 96 13.59 8.98 12.30
C GLY A 96 12.61 8.32 11.32
N ALA A 97 13.06 7.36 10.50
CA ALA A 97 12.15 6.58 9.67
C ALA A 97 11.17 5.77 10.53
N LYS A 98 9.90 5.78 10.13
CA LYS A 98 8.84 5.00 10.77
C LYS A 98 8.90 3.57 10.26
N VAL A 99 9.21 2.64 11.16
CA VAL A 99 9.47 1.23 10.84
C VAL A 99 8.20 0.50 10.37
N ASN A 100 7.06 0.81 10.99
CA ASN A 100 5.76 0.20 10.68
C ASN A 100 4.95 1.03 9.66
N ALA A 101 5.60 1.88 8.87
CA ALA A 101 4.93 2.61 7.81
C ALA A 101 4.40 1.64 6.74
N SER A 102 3.15 1.83 6.31
CA SER A 102 2.52 0.96 5.32
C SER A 102 2.31 1.63 3.96
N ASN A 103 2.52 0.89 2.86
CA ASN A 103 2.31 1.41 1.52
C ASN A 103 0.81 1.47 1.17
N ASN A 104 0.46 1.83 -0.08
CA ASN A 104 -0.94 1.92 -0.50
C ASN A 104 -1.67 0.55 -0.48
N ALA A 105 -0.94 -0.55 -0.58
CA ALA A 105 -1.47 -1.92 -0.52
C ALA A 105 -1.60 -2.45 0.92
N GLY A 106 -1.14 -1.69 1.92
CA GLY A 106 -1.10 -2.14 3.32
C GLY A 106 0.11 -3.03 3.66
N ASP A 107 1.05 -3.18 2.73
CA ASP A 107 2.30 -3.89 3.04
C ASP A 107 3.20 -3.00 3.89
N THR A 108 4.06 -3.62 4.69
CA THR A 108 5.09 -2.99 5.52
C THR A 108 6.47 -3.31 4.95
N ALA A 109 7.50 -2.55 5.36
CA ALA A 109 8.87 -2.83 4.94
C ALA A 109 9.31 -4.27 5.32
N TYR A 110 8.83 -4.77 6.47
CA TYR A 110 9.07 -6.14 6.92
C TYR A 110 8.45 -7.17 5.98
N ARG A 111 7.15 -7.02 5.65
CA ARG A 111 6.46 -7.95 4.74
C ARG A 111 7.10 -7.97 3.35
N TRP A 112 7.68 -6.84 2.91
CA TRP A 112 8.40 -6.83 1.64
C TRP A 112 9.73 -7.55 1.69
N ALA A 113 10.50 -7.38 2.77
CA ALA A 113 11.72 -8.15 3.00
C ALA A 113 11.42 -9.66 3.05
N GLU A 114 10.32 -10.06 3.68
CA GLU A 114 9.85 -11.45 3.73
C GLU A 114 9.53 -11.99 2.33
N ASN A 115 8.77 -11.24 1.52
CA ASN A 115 8.44 -11.62 0.14
C ASN A 115 9.69 -11.77 -0.74
N MET A 116 10.74 -10.99 -0.46
CA MET A 116 12.03 -11.07 -1.17
C MET A 116 13.00 -12.08 -0.56
N GLN A 117 12.62 -12.75 0.53
CA GLN A 117 13.46 -13.69 1.30
C GLN A 117 14.76 -13.05 1.83
N ASN A 118 14.69 -11.76 2.17
CA ASN A 118 15.81 -10.98 2.71
C ASN A 118 15.87 -11.12 4.24
N GLU A 119 16.48 -12.20 4.72
CA GLU A 119 16.57 -12.53 6.15
C GLU A 119 17.27 -11.43 6.97
N GLU A 120 18.37 -10.88 6.47
CA GLU A 120 19.16 -9.87 7.17
C GLU A 120 18.36 -8.56 7.35
N ALA A 121 17.65 -8.11 6.31
CA ALA A 121 16.74 -6.97 6.40
C ALA A 121 15.58 -7.23 7.37
N MET A 122 15.01 -8.45 7.38
CA MET A 122 13.96 -8.81 8.34
C MET A 122 14.45 -8.74 9.79
N GLU A 123 15.66 -9.25 10.06
CA GLU A 123 16.27 -9.17 11.39
C GLU A 123 16.57 -7.74 11.80
N ALA A 124 17.11 -6.93 10.89
CA ALA A 124 17.36 -5.51 11.13
C ALA A 124 16.07 -4.76 11.45
N LEU A 125 15.01 -4.96 10.68
CA LEU A 125 13.70 -4.35 10.91
C LEU A 125 13.11 -4.78 12.26
N LYS A 126 13.15 -6.09 12.60
CA LYS A 126 12.71 -6.60 13.91
C LYS A 126 13.48 -5.97 15.06
N LYS A 127 14.79 -5.84 14.92
CA LYS A 127 15.66 -5.20 15.93
C LYS A 127 15.25 -3.75 16.20
N HIS A 128 14.77 -3.04 15.18
CA HIS A 128 14.25 -1.67 15.28
C HIS A 128 12.77 -1.58 15.67
N GLY A 129 12.14 -2.70 16.03
CA GLY A 129 10.75 -2.72 16.50
C GLY A 129 9.71 -2.84 15.39
N ALA A 130 10.08 -3.37 14.22
CA ALA A 130 9.11 -3.79 13.22
C ALA A 130 8.23 -4.91 13.77
N ASP A 131 6.92 -4.77 13.60
CA ASP A 131 5.96 -5.81 13.96
C ASP A 131 5.70 -6.73 12.75
N PRO A 132 6.06 -8.02 12.82
CA PRO A 132 5.80 -8.99 11.74
C PRO A 132 4.32 -9.24 11.46
N GLU A 133 3.47 -9.07 12.48
CA GLU A 133 2.02 -9.32 12.38
C GLU A 133 1.25 -8.05 12.01
N TYR A 134 1.91 -6.89 11.96
CA TYR A 134 1.24 -5.63 11.64
C TYR A 134 0.83 -5.60 10.16
N GLU A 135 -0.48 -5.67 9.95
CA GLU A 135 -1.09 -5.40 8.66
C GLU A 135 -1.33 -3.90 8.53
N GLY A 136 -0.65 -3.29 7.56
CA GLY A 136 -0.81 -1.89 7.26
C GLY A 136 -2.22 -1.53 6.82
N GLN A 137 -2.63 -0.31 7.11
CA GLN A 137 -3.97 0.15 6.72
C GLN A 137 -4.07 0.28 5.20
N ILE A 138 -4.92 -0.52 4.56
CA ILE A 138 -5.18 -0.44 3.12
C ILE A 138 -6.08 0.77 2.85
N ILE A 139 -5.69 1.63 1.90
CA ILE A 139 -6.56 2.72 1.44
C ILE A 139 -7.57 2.14 0.46
N VAL A 140 -8.65 1.58 1.00
CA VAL A 140 -9.87 1.37 0.21
C VAL A 140 -10.53 2.74 0.07
N PRO A 141 -10.98 3.18 -1.11
CA PRO A 141 -11.75 4.41 -1.20
C PRO A 141 -12.94 4.30 -0.26
N GLU A 142 -12.98 5.09 0.82
CA GLU A 142 -14.07 5.08 1.82
C GLU A 142 -15.49 5.19 1.22
N HIS A 143 -15.61 5.58 -0.05
CA HIS A 143 -16.86 5.76 -0.79
C HIS A 143 -17.16 4.71 -1.88
N ILE A 144 -16.33 3.68 -2.06
CA ILE A 144 -16.76 2.49 -2.80
C ILE A 144 -17.22 1.50 -1.75
N PRO A 145 -18.54 1.41 -1.46
CA PRO A 145 -19.02 0.36 -0.58
C PRO A 145 -18.54 -0.98 -1.15
N LYS A 146 -18.02 -1.85 -0.28
CA LYS A 146 -17.78 -3.24 -0.68
C LYS A 146 -19.09 -3.74 -1.30
N ILE A 147 -19.06 -4.57 -2.35
CA ILE A 147 -20.28 -5.02 -3.04
C ILE A 147 -21.37 -5.49 -2.07
N ARG A 148 -20.96 -6.10 -0.95
CA ARG A 148 -21.83 -6.46 0.16
C ARG A 148 -22.56 -5.25 0.78
N ASP A 149 -21.81 -4.23 1.15
CA ASP A 149 -22.26 -3.02 1.80
C ASP A 149 -23.02 -2.08 0.82
N PHE A 150 -22.83 -2.25 -0.50
CA PHE A 150 -23.55 -1.49 -1.53
C PHE A 150 -25.06 -1.74 -1.43
N TYR A 151 -25.48 -3.00 -1.30
CA TYR A 151 -26.90 -3.38 -1.18
C TYR A 151 -27.56 -2.94 0.13
N GLU A 152 -26.77 -2.53 1.13
CA GLU A 152 -27.26 -2.00 2.40
C GLU A 152 -27.61 -0.50 2.31
N THR A 153 -27.05 0.22 1.32
CA THR A 153 -27.35 1.63 1.06
C THR A 153 -28.75 1.84 0.47
N GLU A 154 -29.34 3.02 0.66
CA GLU A 154 -30.64 3.39 0.08
C GLU A 154 -30.68 3.23 -1.44
N ASN A 155 -29.58 3.53 -2.13
CA ASN A 155 -29.47 3.34 -3.57
C ASN A 155 -29.33 1.86 -3.95
N GLY A 156 -28.55 1.07 -3.21
CA GLY A 156 -28.34 -0.35 -3.51
C GLY A 156 -29.53 -1.25 -3.23
N LYS A 157 -30.46 -0.88 -2.34
CA LYS A 157 -31.73 -1.60 -2.12
C LYS A 157 -32.61 -1.66 -3.37
N THR A 158 -32.52 -0.64 -4.23
CA THR A 158 -33.29 -0.56 -5.48
C THR A 158 -32.62 -1.25 -6.66
N HIS A 159 -31.34 -1.63 -6.52
CA HIS A 159 -30.61 -2.34 -7.56
C HIS A 159 -31.00 -3.83 -7.60
N PRO A 160 -31.17 -4.42 -8.80
CA PRO A 160 -31.43 -5.85 -8.92
C PRO A 160 -30.26 -6.63 -8.34
N LYS A 161 -30.56 -7.55 -7.41
CA LYS A 161 -29.55 -8.44 -6.84
C LYS A 161 -28.99 -9.36 -7.94
N PRO A 162 -27.73 -9.83 -7.81
CA PRO A 162 -27.16 -10.78 -8.76
C PRO A 162 -28.02 -12.06 -8.81
N SER A 163 -28.07 -12.71 -9.98
CA SER A 163 -28.84 -13.95 -10.13
C SER A 163 -28.36 -15.03 -9.15
N GLU A 164 -29.27 -15.92 -8.73
CA GLU A 164 -28.90 -17.04 -7.85
C GLU A 164 -27.82 -17.93 -8.47
N GLU A 165 -27.85 -18.09 -9.80
CA GLU A 165 -26.83 -18.81 -10.57
C GLU A 165 -25.45 -18.16 -10.44
N PHE A 166 -25.37 -16.82 -10.53
CA PHE A 166 -24.11 -16.09 -10.37
C PHE A 166 -23.57 -16.17 -8.93
N LEU A 167 -24.47 -16.10 -7.94
CA LEU A 167 -24.10 -16.26 -6.53
C LEU A 167 -23.61 -17.68 -6.23
N ALA A 168 -24.26 -18.70 -6.82
CA ALA A 168 -23.83 -20.09 -6.70
C ALA A 168 -22.46 -20.31 -7.36
N PHE A 169 -22.26 -19.75 -8.56
CA PHE A 169 -20.97 -19.78 -9.25
C PHE A 169 -19.85 -19.12 -8.42
N LYS A 170 -20.09 -17.93 -7.86
CA LYS A 170 -19.11 -17.27 -6.99
C LYS A 170 -18.81 -18.04 -5.71
N ARG A 171 -19.82 -18.64 -5.07
CA ARG A 171 -19.62 -19.51 -3.90
C ARG A 171 -18.83 -20.78 -4.22
N GLU A 172 -18.90 -21.27 -5.44
CA GLU A 172 -18.09 -22.40 -5.89
C GLU A 172 -16.64 -21.97 -6.14
N GLU A 173 -16.44 -20.84 -6.82
CA GLU A 173 -15.11 -20.25 -7.05
C GLU A 173 -14.39 -19.93 -5.74
N ASP A 174 -15.06 -19.29 -4.77
CA ASP A 174 -14.49 -19.00 -3.45
C ASP A 174 -14.12 -20.28 -2.69
N ARG A 175 -14.90 -21.36 -2.87
CA ARG A 175 -14.61 -22.68 -2.27
C ARG A 175 -13.37 -23.32 -2.88
N LEU A 176 -13.24 -23.23 -4.20
CA LEU A 176 -12.10 -23.76 -4.94
C LEU A 176 -10.83 -22.99 -4.56
N LEU A 177 -10.89 -21.66 -4.50
CA LEU A 177 -9.76 -20.84 -4.06
C LEU A 177 -9.37 -21.13 -2.60
N ALA A 178 -10.35 -21.30 -1.71
CA ALA A 178 -10.07 -21.69 -0.33
C ALA A 178 -9.45 -23.09 -0.22
N TYR A 179 -9.88 -24.03 -1.05
CA TYR A 179 -9.32 -25.37 -1.15
C TYR A 179 -7.89 -25.35 -1.72
N GLU A 180 -7.64 -24.57 -2.78
CA GLU A 180 -6.32 -24.36 -3.36
C GLU A 180 -5.37 -23.72 -2.35
N ALA A 181 -5.80 -22.68 -1.63
CA ALA A 181 -5.03 -22.03 -0.57
C ALA A 181 -4.70 -22.99 0.58
N ALA A 182 -5.65 -23.83 0.99
CA ALA A 182 -5.43 -24.84 2.04
C ALA A 182 -4.44 -25.94 1.61
N ASN A 183 -4.46 -26.31 0.33
CA ASN A 183 -3.57 -27.33 -0.22
C ASN A 183 -2.18 -26.80 -0.62
N THR A 184 -2.03 -25.51 -0.88
CA THR A 184 -0.70 -24.87 -1.08
C THR A 184 0.00 -24.56 0.24
N MET A 185 -0.70 -24.66 1.38
CA MET A 185 -0.15 -24.51 2.73
C MET A 185 0.20 -25.84 3.43
N GLN A 186 0.06 -26.99 2.77
CA GLN A 186 0.62 -28.25 3.27
C GLN A 186 2.03 -28.45 2.66
N PRO A 187 3.07 -28.69 3.49
CA PRO A 187 4.47 -28.73 3.06
C PRO A 187 4.81 -29.90 2.13
#